data_AF-A0A2P5DNR0-F1
#
_entry.id   AF-A0A2P5DNR0-F1
#
_cell.length_a   1.000
_cell.length_b   1.000
_cell.length_c   1.000
_cell.angle_alpha   90.00
_cell.angle_beta   90.00
_cell.angle_gamma   90.00
#
_symmetry.space_group_name_H-M   'P 1'
#
loop_
_entity.id
_entity.type
_entity.pdbx_description
1 polymer ?
#
loop_
_entity_poly.entity_id
_entity_poly.type
_entity_poly.pdbx_seq_one_letter_code
_entity_poly.pdbx_strand_id
1 'polypeptide(L)'
;MCPFCNRHPESTEHLFLYYDVAQHIWFSSAWNLRPSPDYTPTMVDWFRFIWDLNASPYSEVLGFSSVTLEAIWKTRNEAVHNNSSPSLHRLILTIASSTSNFG
;
A
#
# COMPACT_ATOMS: atom_id res chain seq x y z
N MET A 1 15.15 5.29 -10.02
CA MET A 1 15.32 4.47 -8.80
C MET A 1 14.12 4.70 -7.89
N CYS A 2 13.70 3.69 -7.13
CA CYS A 2 12.59 3.81 -6.17
C CYS A 2 12.91 4.84 -5.07
N PRO A 3 12.06 5.87 -4.84
CA PRO A 3 12.31 6.92 -3.84
C PRO A 3 12.33 6.41 -2.39
N PHE A 4 11.71 5.27 -2.11
CA PHE A 4 11.69 4.71 -0.76
C PHE A 4 12.94 3.91 -0.41
N CYS A 5 13.41 3.05 -1.31
CA CYS A 5 14.49 2.12 -1.01
C CYS A 5 15.82 2.50 -1.67
N ASN A 6 15.78 3.26 -2.77
CA ASN A 6 16.91 3.58 -3.64
C ASN A 6 17.77 2.38 -4.07
N ARG A 7 17.20 1.16 -4.05
CA ARG A 7 17.89 -0.12 -4.36
C ARG A 7 17.41 -0.77 -5.66
N HIS A 8 16.13 -0.57 -5.99
CA HIS A 8 15.51 -1.17 -7.17
C HIS A 8 14.97 -0.08 -8.12
N PRO A 9 14.86 -0.38 -9.42
CA PRO A 9 14.04 0.42 -10.32
C PRO A 9 12.64 0.60 -9.73
N GLU A 10 12.06 1.78 -9.93
CA GLU A 10 10.68 1.98 -9.54
C GLU A 10 9.77 1.21 -10.52
N SER A 11 8.88 0.40 -9.97
CA SER A 11 7.73 -0.17 -10.67
C SER A 11 6.51 -0.08 -9.77
N THR A 12 5.33 -0.20 -10.38
CA THR A 12 4.06 -0.21 -9.65
C THR A 12 4.04 -1.32 -8.60
N GLU A 13 4.39 -2.55 -8.98
CA GLU A 13 4.41 -3.71 -8.09
C GLU A 13 5.45 -3.56 -6.96
N HIS A 14 6.64 -3.05 -7.27
CA HIS A 14 7.64 -2.80 -6.25
C HIS A 14 7.13 -1.77 -5.24
N LEU A 15 6.59 -0.65 -5.73
CA LEU A 15 6.15 0.46 -4.89
C LEU A 15 4.98 0.07 -3.97
N PHE A 16 3.99 -0.63 -4.52
CA PHE A 16 2.72 -0.86 -3.84
C PHE A 16 2.59 -2.25 -3.22
N LEU A 17 3.35 -3.26 -3.65
CA LEU A 17 3.18 -4.64 -3.18
C LEU A 17 4.42 -5.20 -2.50
N TYR A 18 5.60 -5.08 -3.12
CA TYR A 18 6.76 -5.88 -2.74
C TYR A 18 7.87 -5.14 -2.01
N TYR A 19 7.81 -3.81 -1.96
CA TYR A 19 8.69 -3.07 -1.07
C TYR A 19 8.35 -3.38 0.39
N ASP A 20 9.37 -3.60 1.22
CA ASP A 20 9.23 -4.02 2.62
C ASP A 20 8.17 -3.23 3.39
N VAL A 21 8.14 -1.90 3.25
CA VAL A 21 7.15 -1.05 3.94
C VAL A 21 5.73 -1.35 3.47
N ALA A 22 5.52 -1.50 2.16
CA ALA A 22 4.21 -1.82 1.62
C ALA A 22 3.74 -3.17 2.16
N GLN A 23 4.61 -4.19 2.15
CA GLN A 23 4.30 -5.51 2.71
C GLN A 23 3.92 -5.44 4.20
N HIS A 24 4.64 -4.65 5.01
CA HIS A 24 4.32 -4.47 6.42
C HIS A 24 2.98 -3.77 6.63
N ILE A 25 2.67 -2.75 5.82
CA ILE A 25 1.38 -2.06 5.87
C ILE A 25 0.23 -3.03 5.56
N TRP A 26 0.33 -3.77 4.45
CA TRP A 26 -0.67 -4.78 4.08
C TRP A 26 -0.86 -5.82 5.19
N PHE A 27 0.26 -6.33 5.74
CA PHE A 27 0.21 -7.34 6.79
C PHE A 27 -0.38 -6.80 8.10
N SER A 28 -0.15 -5.52 8.43
CA SER A 28 -0.68 -4.88 9.63
C SER A 28 -2.19 -4.60 9.61
N SER A 29 -2.85 -4.83 8.46
CA SER A 29 -4.30 -4.68 8.32
C SER A 29 -5.07 -5.74 9.10
N ALA A 30 -6.36 -5.49 9.36
CA ALA A 30 -7.26 -6.44 10.01
C ALA A 30 -7.39 -7.78 9.25
N TRP A 31 -7.17 -7.77 7.93
CA TRP A 31 -7.25 -8.96 7.06
C TRP A 31 -5.92 -9.70 6.90
N ASN A 32 -4.83 -9.23 7.52
CA ASN A 32 -3.50 -9.84 7.42
C ASN A 32 -3.05 -10.05 5.95
N LEU A 33 -3.32 -9.07 5.09
CA LEU A 33 -3.08 -9.14 3.65
C LEU A 33 -1.58 -9.31 3.34
N ARG A 34 -1.24 -10.26 2.46
CA ARG A 34 0.16 -10.60 2.12
C ARG A 34 0.33 -10.69 0.60
N PRO A 35 0.78 -9.62 -0.07
CA PRO A 35 1.16 -9.70 -1.47
C PRO A 35 2.30 -10.69 -1.65
N SER A 36 2.17 -11.60 -2.61
CA SER A 36 3.21 -12.55 -2.99
C SER A 36 3.43 -12.54 -4.50
N PRO A 37 4.68 -12.50 -4.99
CA PRO A 37 4.98 -12.63 -6.41
C PRO A 37 4.43 -13.92 -7.03
N ASP A 38 4.28 -14.99 -6.24
CA ASP A 38 3.82 -16.30 -6.74
C ASP A 38 2.30 -16.36 -6.96
N TYR A 39 1.53 -15.53 -6.24
CA TYR A 39 0.05 -15.59 -6.26
C TYR A 39 -0.60 -14.32 -6.81
N THR A 40 0.00 -13.16 -6.53
CA THR A 40 -0.49 -11.85 -6.95
C THR A 40 0.65 -11.09 -7.62
N PRO A 41 1.15 -11.54 -8.79
CA PRO A 41 2.36 -11.00 -9.44
C PRO A 41 2.19 -9.57 -9.93
N THR A 42 0.94 -9.12 -10.14
CA THR A 42 0.62 -7.79 -10.65
C THR A 42 -0.35 -7.05 -9.73
N MET A 43 -0.41 -5.72 -9.85
CA MET A 43 -1.48 -4.94 -9.21
C MET A 43 -2.88 -5.41 -9.63
N VAL A 44 -3.07 -5.88 -10.87
CA VAL A 44 -4.37 -6.36 -11.33
C VAL A 44 -4.79 -7.62 -10.56
N ASP A 45 -3.86 -8.55 -10.36
CA ASP A 45 -4.13 -9.76 -9.58
C ASP A 45 -4.36 -9.43 -8.11
N TRP A 46 -3.61 -8.46 -7.56
CA TRP A 46 -3.83 -7.95 -6.21
C TRP A 46 -5.24 -7.35 -6.03
N PHE A 47 -5.68 -6.51 -6.97
CA PHE A 47 -7.01 -5.91 -6.90
C PHE A 47 -8.12 -6.93 -7.08
N ARG A 48 -7.95 -7.93 -7.96
CA ARG A 48 -8.90 -9.03 -8.09
C ARG A 48 -9.03 -9.79 -6.78
N PHE A 49 -7.91 -10.11 -6.13
CA PHE A 49 -7.91 -10.74 -4.82
C PHE A 49 -8.67 -9.91 -3.77
N ILE A 50 -8.38 -8.61 -3.64
CA ILE A 50 -9.10 -7.74 -2.70
C ILE A 50 -10.59 -7.66 -3.05
N TRP A 51 -10.92 -7.61 -4.34
CA TRP A 51 -12.30 -7.57 -4.82
C TRP A 51 -13.05 -8.85 -4.47
N ASP A 52 -12.40 -10.01 -4.60
CA ASP A 52 -13.00 -11.31 -4.29
C ASP A 52 -13.12 -11.55 -2.77
N LEU A 53 -12.28 -10.89 -1.95
CA LEU A 53 -12.47 -10.83 -0.49
C LEU A 53 -13.71 -10.03 -0.10
N ASN A 54 -14.30 -9.28 -1.02
CA ASN A 54 -15.42 -8.41 -0.72
C ASN A 54 -16.75 -9.18 -0.61
N ALA A 55 -17.26 -9.31 0.62
CA ALA A 55 -18.62 -9.81 0.86
C ALA A 55 -19.72 -8.73 0.83
N SER A 56 -19.38 -7.44 0.81
CA SER A 56 -20.33 -6.32 0.97
C SER A 56 -19.94 -5.06 0.16
N PRO A 57 -20.89 -4.34 -0.47
CA PRO A 57 -20.59 -3.10 -1.19
C PRO A 57 -19.94 -1.98 -0.34
N TYR A 58 -19.94 -2.10 1.00
CA TYR A 58 -19.26 -1.20 1.94
C TYR A 58 -18.06 -1.87 2.62
N SER A 59 -17.28 -2.64 1.88
CA SER A 59 -16.17 -3.37 2.49
C SER A 59 -15.03 -2.46 2.91
N GLU A 60 -14.79 -2.49 4.22
CA GLU A 60 -13.65 -1.89 4.89
C GLU A 60 -12.31 -2.30 4.27
N VAL A 61 -12.21 -3.50 3.65
CA VAL A 61 -10.97 -3.93 2.98
C VAL A 61 -10.69 -3.11 1.71
N LEU A 62 -11.73 -2.71 0.99
CA LEU A 62 -11.59 -1.83 -0.18
C LEU A 62 -11.25 -0.40 0.24
N GLY A 63 -11.87 0.07 1.34
CA GLY A 63 -11.55 1.36 1.95
C GLY A 63 -10.08 1.43 2.40
N PHE A 64 -9.65 0.47 3.21
CA PHE A 64 -8.26 0.32 3.65
C PHE A 64 -7.29 0.25 2.46
N SER A 65 -7.61 -0.55 1.44
CA SER A 65 -6.75 -0.71 0.27
C SER A 65 -6.60 0.58 -0.51
N SER A 66 -7.70 1.32 -0.70
CA SER A 66 -7.69 2.60 -1.41
C SER A 66 -6.86 3.64 -0.66
N VAL A 67 -7.06 3.77 0.65
CA VAL A 67 -6.28 4.68 1.52
C VAL A 67 -4.80 4.32 1.50
N THR A 68 -4.46 3.04 1.59
CA THR A 68 -3.07 2.55 1.59
C THR A 68 -2.36 2.95 0.31
N LEU A 69 -2.97 2.69 -0.85
CA LEU A 69 -2.41 3.03 -2.15
C LEU A 69 -2.25 4.55 -2.32
N GLU A 70 -3.27 5.32 -1.94
CA GLU A 70 -3.21 6.77 -2.01
C GLU A 70 -2.09 7.33 -1.12
N ALA A 71 -1.97 6.85 0.12
CA ALA A 71 -0.98 7.33 1.07
C ALA A 71 0.45 7.00 0.61
N ILE A 72 0.69 5.78 0.09
CA ILE A 72 1.99 5.39 -0.49
C ILE A 72 2.34 6.32 -1.66
N TRP A 73 1.38 6.52 -2.59
CA TRP A 73 1.59 7.36 -3.76
C TRP A 73 1.87 8.82 -3.41
N LYS A 74 1.08 9.41 -2.49
CA LYS A 74 1.28 10.79 -2.01
C LYS A 74 2.65 10.95 -1.35
N THR A 75 3.01 10.03 -0.45
CA THR A 75 4.31 10.06 0.25
C THR A 75 5.48 9.97 -0.73
N ARG A 76 5.37 9.10 -1.74
CA ARG A 76 6.35 8.98 -2.83
C ARG A 76 6.48 10.28 -3.60
N ASN A 77 5.35 10.88 -3.97
CA ASN A 77 5.34 12.12 -4.75
C ASN A 77 5.93 13.29 -3.97
N GLU A 78 5.61 13.44 -2.68
CA GLU A 78 6.21 14.46 -1.83
C GLU A 78 7.73 14.34 -1.79
N ALA A 79 8.27 13.12 -1.67
CA ALA A 79 9.70 12.88 -1.70
C ALA A 79 10.34 13.29 -3.03
N VAL A 80 9.72 12.94 -4.15
CA VAL A 80 10.23 13.27 -5.49
C VAL A 80 10.19 14.77 -5.77
N HIS A 81 9.08 15.45 -5.45
CA HIS A 81 8.92 16.88 -5.75
C HIS A 81 9.75 17.77 -4.83
N ASN A 82 9.90 17.38 -3.56
CA ASN A 82 10.69 18.15 -2.59
C ASN A 82 12.16 17.71 -2.52
N ASN A 83 12.58 16.76 -3.36
CA ASN A 83 13.90 16.13 -3.33
C ASN A 83 14.31 15.70 -1.91
N SER A 84 13.37 15.07 -1.20
CA SER A 84 13.48 14.70 0.21
C SER A 84 13.31 13.19 0.40
N SER A 85 13.64 12.69 1.59
CA SER A 85 13.40 11.29 1.93
C SER A 85 11.94 11.07 2.31
N PRO A 86 11.28 9.99 1.83
CA PRO A 86 9.92 9.67 2.23
C PRO A 86 9.82 9.42 3.75
N SER A 87 8.81 10.02 4.40
CA SER A 87 8.60 9.82 5.83
C SER A 87 7.68 8.62 6.09
N LEU A 88 8.27 7.46 6.43
CA LEU A 88 7.51 6.24 6.75
C LEU A 88 6.59 6.42 7.96
N HIS A 89 7.04 7.20 8.95
CA HIS A 89 6.24 7.51 10.13
C HIS A 89 4.95 8.28 9.75
N ARG A 90 5.06 9.30 8.89
CA ARG A 90 3.89 10.03 8.40
C ARG A 90 2.98 9.13 7.58
N LEU A 91 3.52 8.30 6.70
CA LEU A 91 2.76 7.33 5.92
C LEU A 91 1.88 6.44 6.81
N ILE A 92 2.48 5.83 7.84
CA ILE A 92 1.76 4.94 8.78
C ILE A 92 0.68 5.71 9.54
N LEU A 93 0.98 6.92 10.02
CA LEU A 93 0.00 7.76 10.71
C LEU A 93 -1.16 8.17 9.79
N THR A 94 -0.88 8.53 8.54
CA THR A 94 -1.91 8.87 7.55
C THR A 94 -2.86 7.69 7.34
N ILE A 95 -2.33 6.49 7.15
CA ILE A 95 -3.15 5.28 6.97
C ILE A 95 -3.98 5.04 8.23
N ALA A 96 -3.34 4.96 9.40
CA ALA A 96 -4.02 4.68 10.68
C ALA A 96 -5.14 5.68 10.99
N SER A 97 -4.89 6.98 10.80
CA SER A 97 -5.91 8.03 11.03
C SER A 97 -7.07 7.99 10.04
N SER A 98 -6.83 7.49 8.83
CA SER A 98 -7.84 7.39 7.77
C SER A 98 -8.64 6.09 7.87
N THR A 99 -8.10 5.08 8.56
CA THR A 99 -8.70 3.76 8.70
C THR A 99 -9.20 3.45 10.12
N SER A 100 -9.03 4.36 11.08
CA SER A 100 -9.48 4.18 12.47
C SER A 100 -11.00 4.06 12.65
N ASN A 101 -11.77 4.28 11.59
CA ASN A 101 -13.22 4.09 11.56
C ASN A 101 -13.65 2.73 10.98
N PHE A 102 -12.70 1.87 10.57
CA PHE A 102 -12.93 0.57 9.95
C PHE A 102 -12.58 -0.60 10.89
N GLY A 103 -12.67 -0.38 12.20
CA GLY A 103 -12.30 -1.36 13.24
C GLY A 103 -13.33 -1.44 14.35
#